data_AF-A0A7W4FEC1-F1
#
_entry.id   AF-A0A7W4FEC1-F1
#
_cell.length_a   1.000
_cell.length_b   1.000
_cell.length_c   1.000
_cell.angle_alpha   90.00
_cell.angle_beta   90.00
_cell.angle_gamma   90.00
#
_symmetry.space_group_name_H-M   'P 1'
#
loop_
_entity.id
_entity.type
_entity.pdbx_description
1 polymer ?
#
loop_
_entity_poly.entity_id
_entity_poly.type
_entity_poly.pdbx_seq_one_letter_code
_entity_poly.pdbx_strand_id
1 'polypeptide(L)'
;MNYRHAFHAGNFADCMKHALLVLLLQALARKPAPFAVLDTHAGIGRYDLTGEQAGRTGEWRNGIGRLLETAPDGVPSLYLDLVRRAGAPDIYPGSPLIAAMMLRPQDRLICCELHPEDSRLLRAVFAGQPQIAVHARDGYAALRALLPPRDAKRGLVLIDPPFEQPDEFHRMAAGIVTAHRRFATGIIAAWYPIKHRAPVRAFLDSLRESGMRDIVALELTLRPPLDPSRLNGSGLVVVNPPFGFLDQALPALRALAHLSPDGTGEAAVTRIVEE
;
A
#
# COMPACT_ATOMS: atom_id res chain seq x y z
N MET A 1 10.16 -11.41 -13.47
CA MET A 1 9.13 -11.21 -12.42
C MET A 1 8.02 -12.19 -12.74
N ASN A 2 7.78 -13.17 -11.88
CA ASN A 2 6.79 -14.24 -12.13
C ASN A 2 5.46 -13.97 -11.41
N TYR A 3 5.52 -13.14 -10.36
CA TYR A 3 4.39 -12.71 -9.57
C TYR A 3 3.46 -11.84 -10.40
N ARG A 4 2.19 -12.22 -10.42
CA ARG A 4 1.10 -11.43 -11.01
C ARG A 4 0.12 -11.11 -9.90
N HIS A 5 -0.03 -9.82 -9.59
CA HIS A 5 -0.89 -9.38 -8.49
C HIS A 5 -2.37 -9.74 -8.68
N ALA A 6 -2.80 -9.97 -9.92
CA ALA A 6 -4.16 -10.39 -10.25
C ALA A 6 -4.64 -11.68 -9.54
N PHE A 7 -3.74 -12.58 -9.12
CA PHE A 7 -4.11 -13.77 -8.33
C PHE A 7 -4.51 -13.44 -6.88
N HIS A 8 -4.11 -12.27 -6.37
CA HIS A 8 -4.26 -11.89 -4.96
C HIS A 8 -5.05 -10.59 -4.79
N ALA A 9 -5.44 -9.96 -5.89
CA ALA A 9 -6.12 -8.67 -5.91
C ALA A 9 -7.36 -8.70 -5.01
N GLY A 10 -7.45 -7.75 -4.10
CA GLY A 10 -8.60 -7.60 -3.20
C GLY A 10 -8.62 -8.58 -2.02
N ASN A 11 -7.53 -9.31 -1.77
CA ASN A 11 -7.40 -10.09 -0.54
C ASN A 11 -7.31 -9.20 0.72
N PHE A 12 -7.14 -9.83 1.88
CA PHE A 12 -7.07 -9.08 3.16
C PHE A 12 -5.89 -8.09 3.24
N ALA A 13 -4.75 -8.44 2.63
CA ALA A 13 -3.54 -7.62 2.67
C ALA A 13 -3.71 -6.36 1.82
N ASP A 14 -4.34 -6.49 0.65
CA ASP A 14 -4.78 -5.37 -0.16
C ASP A 14 -5.79 -4.50 0.57
N CYS A 15 -6.76 -5.11 1.27
CA CYS A 15 -7.74 -4.35 2.06
C CYS A 15 -7.06 -3.52 3.15
N MET A 16 -6.08 -4.09 3.87
CA MET A 16 -5.27 -3.36 4.85
C MET A 16 -4.50 -2.22 4.20
N LYS A 17 -3.70 -2.53 3.17
CA LYS A 17 -2.85 -1.56 2.47
C LYS A 17 -3.66 -0.40 1.93
N HIS A 18 -4.76 -0.67 1.23
CA HIS A 18 -5.55 0.34 0.55
C HIS A 18 -6.43 1.14 1.50
N ALA A 19 -6.98 0.55 2.56
CA ALA A 19 -7.67 1.31 3.60
C ALA A 19 -6.73 2.33 4.27
N LEU A 20 -5.51 1.90 4.62
CA LEU A 20 -4.50 2.80 5.19
C LEU A 20 -4.00 3.85 4.19
N LEU A 21 -3.82 3.47 2.91
CA LEU A 21 -3.47 4.40 1.84
C LEU A 21 -4.52 5.52 1.70
N VAL A 22 -5.80 5.18 1.72
CA VAL A 22 -6.90 6.16 1.66
C VAL A 22 -6.82 7.13 2.84
N LEU A 23 -6.58 6.65 4.05
CA LEU A 23 -6.41 7.52 5.23
C LEU A 23 -5.22 8.49 5.09
N LEU A 24 -4.08 8.01 4.58
CA LEU A 24 -2.89 8.84 4.32
C LEU A 24 -3.18 9.92 3.26
N LEU A 25 -3.85 9.55 2.17
CA LEU A 25 -4.23 10.48 1.10
C LEU A 25 -5.26 11.51 1.57
N GLN A 26 -6.26 11.10 2.35
CA GLN A 26 -7.21 12.02 3.00
C GLN A 26 -6.48 13.04 3.88
N ALA A 27 -5.53 12.57 4.69
CA ALA A 27 -4.75 13.45 5.55
C ALA A 27 -3.93 14.47 4.75
N LEU A 28 -3.37 14.07 3.60
CA LEU A 28 -2.66 14.97 2.68
C LEU A 28 -3.58 16.01 2.04
N ALA A 29 -4.77 15.59 1.61
CA ALA A 29 -5.75 16.41 0.91
C ALA A 29 -6.37 17.52 1.79
N ARG A 30 -6.28 17.42 3.13
CA ARG A 30 -6.75 18.47 4.07
C ARG A 30 -6.13 19.84 3.85
N LYS A 31 -4.88 19.91 3.36
CA LYS A 31 -4.22 21.19 3.06
C LYS A 31 -4.42 21.55 1.58
N PRO A 32 -4.64 22.83 1.24
CA PRO A 32 -4.89 23.26 -0.13
C PRO A 32 -3.66 23.11 -1.05
N ALA A 33 -2.45 23.17 -0.48
CA ALA A 33 -1.20 23.00 -1.22
C ALA A 33 -1.15 21.63 -1.95
N PRO A 34 -0.61 21.57 -3.18
CA PRO A 34 -0.53 20.34 -3.95
C PRO A 34 0.34 19.30 -3.24
N PHE A 35 0.05 18.03 -3.50
CA PHE A 35 0.91 16.92 -3.11
C PHE A 35 1.18 15.99 -4.30
N ALA A 36 2.27 15.25 -4.21
CA ALA A 36 2.58 14.19 -5.17
C ALA A 36 2.55 12.82 -4.51
N VAL A 37 2.11 11.81 -5.25
CA VAL A 37 2.18 10.40 -4.85
C VAL A 37 3.18 9.70 -5.77
N LEU A 38 4.17 9.02 -5.19
CA LEU A 38 5.05 8.11 -5.90
C LEU A 38 4.68 6.68 -5.50
N ASP A 39 4.10 5.92 -6.43
CA ASP A 39 3.88 4.50 -6.30
C ASP A 39 5.03 3.76 -6.98
N THR A 40 5.88 3.09 -6.20
CA THR A 40 7.11 2.46 -6.72
C THR A 40 6.87 1.11 -7.39
N HIS A 41 5.74 0.45 -7.11
CA HIS A 41 5.42 -0.90 -7.57
C HIS A 41 3.92 -0.95 -7.92
N ALA A 42 3.56 -0.20 -8.96
CA ALA A 42 2.18 0.16 -9.26
C ALA A 42 1.31 -0.99 -9.81
N GLY A 43 1.91 -2.06 -10.33
CA GLY A 43 1.18 -3.13 -11.01
C GLY A 43 0.41 -2.60 -12.22
N ILE A 44 -0.78 -3.14 -12.46
CA ILE A 44 -1.62 -2.80 -13.63
C ILE A 44 -2.74 -1.79 -13.32
N GLY A 45 -2.81 -1.29 -12.08
CA GLY A 45 -3.74 -0.24 -11.65
C GLY A 45 -5.17 -0.72 -11.37
N ARG A 46 -5.72 -1.65 -12.16
CA ARG A 46 -7.03 -2.27 -11.92
C ARG A 46 -7.02 -3.75 -12.28
N TYR A 47 -7.81 -4.55 -11.55
CA TYR A 47 -7.80 -6.01 -11.65
C TYR A 47 -9.21 -6.54 -11.89
N ASP A 48 -9.36 -7.45 -12.84
CA ASP A 48 -10.60 -8.16 -13.11
C ASP A 48 -10.72 -9.38 -12.16
N LEU A 49 -11.70 -9.32 -11.26
CA LEU A 49 -12.00 -10.34 -10.26
C LEU A 49 -12.86 -11.49 -10.80
N THR A 50 -13.39 -11.33 -12.03
CA THR A 50 -14.15 -12.36 -12.76
C THR A 50 -13.27 -13.23 -13.65
N GLY A 51 -12.05 -12.76 -13.94
CA GLY A 51 -11.08 -13.45 -14.79
C GLY A 51 -10.50 -14.73 -14.18
N GLU A 52 -9.87 -15.54 -15.05
CA GLU A 52 -9.33 -16.87 -14.69
C GLU A 52 -8.35 -16.81 -13.50
N GLN A 53 -7.47 -15.82 -13.47
CA GLN A 53 -6.44 -15.68 -12.42
C GLN A 53 -7.07 -15.49 -11.03
N ALA A 54 -8.02 -14.58 -10.90
CA ALA A 54 -8.78 -14.37 -9.67
C ALA A 54 -9.67 -15.57 -9.34
N GLY A 55 -10.24 -16.23 -10.36
CA GLY A 55 -11.03 -17.44 -10.20
C GLY A 55 -10.27 -18.61 -9.59
N ARG A 56 -8.97 -18.75 -9.88
CA ARG A 56 -8.12 -19.84 -9.38
C ARG A 56 -7.88 -19.81 -7.86
N THR A 57 -7.83 -18.62 -7.25
CA THR A 57 -7.58 -18.47 -5.80
C THR A 57 -8.84 -18.05 -5.05
N GLY A 58 -9.64 -17.16 -5.64
CA GLY A 58 -10.85 -16.61 -5.03
C GLY A 58 -10.61 -15.77 -3.78
N GLU A 59 -9.36 -15.33 -3.51
CA GLU A 59 -8.99 -14.65 -2.26
C GLU A 59 -9.82 -13.38 -2.00
N TRP A 60 -10.20 -12.66 -3.06
CA TRP A 60 -10.99 -11.44 -2.97
C TRP A 60 -12.34 -11.62 -2.27
N ARG A 61 -12.95 -12.82 -2.35
CA ARG A 61 -14.25 -13.11 -1.73
C ARG A 61 -14.17 -13.00 -0.21
N ASN A 62 -13.06 -13.47 0.37
CA ASN A 62 -12.79 -13.40 1.81
C ASN A 62 -12.08 -12.11 2.23
N GLY A 63 -11.72 -11.24 1.28
CA GLY A 63 -11.20 -9.90 1.51
C GLY A 63 -12.26 -8.85 1.21
N ILE A 64 -12.10 -8.16 0.08
CA ILE A 64 -12.96 -7.04 -0.30
C ILE A 64 -14.42 -7.42 -0.51
N GLY A 65 -14.71 -8.63 -1.01
CA GLY A 65 -16.09 -9.11 -1.19
C GLY A 65 -16.86 -9.07 0.13
N ARG A 66 -16.30 -9.70 1.17
CA ARG A 66 -16.86 -9.69 2.52
C ARG A 66 -16.98 -8.29 3.12
N LEU A 67 -16.00 -7.39 2.88
CA LEU A 67 -16.08 -6.00 3.37
C LEU A 67 -17.18 -5.20 2.68
N LEU A 68 -17.42 -5.40 1.39
CA LEU A 68 -18.46 -4.70 0.65
C LEU A 68 -19.87 -5.12 1.08
N GLU A 69 -20.03 -6.39 1.43
CA GLU A 69 -21.28 -6.98 1.94
C GLU A 69 -21.57 -6.52 3.37
N THR A 70 -20.58 -6.64 4.25
CA THR A 70 -20.78 -6.40 5.70
C THR A 70 -20.59 -4.94 6.10
N ALA A 71 -19.80 -4.18 5.34
CA ALA A 71 -19.45 -2.77 5.60
C ALA A 71 -19.19 -2.48 7.10
N PRO A 72 -18.24 -3.21 7.74
CA PRO A 72 -18.13 -3.18 9.19
C PRO A 72 -17.67 -1.81 9.69
N ASP A 73 -18.23 -1.39 10.83
CA ASP A 73 -17.88 -0.14 11.49
C ASP A 73 -16.37 -0.04 11.73
N GLY A 74 -15.80 1.11 11.41
CA GLY A 74 -14.36 1.39 11.53
C GLY A 74 -13.57 1.22 10.24
N VAL A 75 -14.05 0.45 9.25
CA VAL A 75 -13.44 0.47 7.91
C VAL A 75 -13.69 1.84 7.26
N PRO A 76 -12.67 2.49 6.67
CA PRO A 76 -12.86 3.80 6.03
C PRO A 76 -13.92 3.72 4.93
N SER A 77 -15.05 4.42 5.10
CA SER A 77 -16.15 4.40 4.13
C SER A 77 -15.70 4.84 2.74
N LEU A 78 -14.83 5.85 2.67
CA LEU A 78 -14.25 6.32 1.41
C LEU A 78 -13.48 5.22 0.67
N TYR A 79 -12.81 4.30 1.37
CA TYR A 79 -12.14 3.17 0.71
C TYR A 79 -13.16 2.26 0.01
N LEU A 80 -14.24 1.88 0.72
CA LEU A 80 -15.29 1.04 0.14
C LEU A 80 -16.01 1.76 -1.02
N ASP A 81 -16.22 3.08 -0.91
CA ASP A 81 -16.84 3.87 -1.97
C ASP A 81 -15.96 3.97 -3.22
N LEU A 82 -14.65 4.14 -3.06
CA LEU A 82 -13.70 4.12 -4.17
C LEU A 82 -13.68 2.76 -4.87
N VAL A 83 -13.71 1.67 -4.11
CA VAL A 83 -13.82 0.30 -4.64
C VAL A 83 -15.12 0.13 -5.43
N ARG A 84 -16.27 0.56 -4.89
CA ARG A 84 -17.55 0.51 -5.63
C ARG A 84 -17.51 1.32 -6.92
N ARG A 85 -17.01 2.55 -6.86
CA ARG A 85 -16.87 3.44 -8.03
C ARG A 85 -15.92 2.90 -9.10
N ALA A 86 -14.94 2.10 -8.71
CA ALA A 86 -14.01 1.46 -9.63
C ALA A 86 -14.61 0.27 -10.40
N GLY A 87 -15.80 -0.21 -10.00
CA GLY A 87 -16.52 -1.28 -10.68
C GLY A 87 -16.63 -2.59 -9.90
N ALA A 88 -16.53 -2.56 -8.57
CA ALA A 88 -16.73 -3.75 -7.75
C ALA A 88 -18.18 -4.30 -7.90
N PRO A 89 -18.39 -5.62 -7.77
CA PRO A 89 -17.41 -6.64 -7.38
C PRO A 89 -16.52 -7.13 -8.52
N ASP A 90 -16.80 -6.78 -9.78
CA ASP A 90 -16.09 -7.33 -10.93
C ASP A 90 -14.67 -6.75 -11.08
N ILE A 91 -14.48 -5.48 -10.70
CA ILE A 91 -13.19 -4.80 -10.77
C ILE A 91 -12.70 -4.39 -9.38
N TYR A 92 -11.45 -4.70 -9.08
CA TYR A 92 -10.74 -4.19 -7.91
C TYR A 92 -9.72 -3.11 -8.31
N PRO A 93 -9.76 -1.90 -7.69
CA PRO A 93 -8.74 -0.89 -7.94
C PRO A 93 -7.47 -1.18 -7.14
N GLY A 94 -6.33 -1.21 -7.80
CA GLY A 94 -5.02 -1.19 -7.15
C GLY A 94 -4.66 0.20 -6.61
N SER A 95 -3.54 0.30 -5.90
CA SER A 95 -3.06 1.55 -5.31
C SER A 95 -2.96 2.72 -6.29
N PRO A 96 -2.55 2.56 -7.58
CA PRO A 96 -2.51 3.69 -8.49
C PRO A 96 -3.90 4.24 -8.82
N LEU A 97 -4.90 3.38 -9.00
CA LEU A 97 -6.25 3.82 -9.34
C LEU A 97 -6.93 4.46 -8.13
N ILE A 98 -6.73 3.91 -6.94
CA ILE A 98 -7.17 4.53 -5.68
C ILE A 98 -6.56 5.93 -5.53
N ALA A 99 -5.24 6.05 -5.70
CA ALA A 99 -4.57 7.34 -5.61
C ALA A 99 -5.10 8.32 -6.66
N ALA A 100 -5.23 7.89 -7.92
CA ALA A 100 -5.73 8.71 -9.03
C ALA A 100 -7.15 9.26 -8.77
N MET A 101 -8.06 8.43 -8.25
CA MET A 101 -9.43 8.85 -7.92
C MET A 101 -9.51 9.85 -6.76
N MET A 102 -8.44 9.99 -5.98
CA MET A 102 -8.32 10.93 -4.85
C MET A 102 -7.50 12.18 -5.16
N LEU A 103 -6.88 12.28 -6.34
CA LEU A 103 -6.12 13.47 -6.74
C LEU A 103 -7.06 14.64 -7.03
N ARG A 104 -6.61 15.85 -6.70
CA ARG A 104 -7.17 17.11 -7.22
C ARG A 104 -6.39 17.52 -8.49
N PRO A 105 -6.88 18.46 -9.29
CA PRO A 105 -6.21 18.89 -10.54
C PRO A 105 -4.75 19.35 -10.37
N GLN A 106 -4.40 19.90 -9.20
CA GLN A 106 -3.04 20.36 -8.89
C GLN A 106 -2.11 19.25 -8.35
N ASP A 107 -2.65 18.11 -7.95
CA ASP A 107 -1.86 17.01 -7.41
C ASP A 107 -1.22 16.19 -8.53
N ARG A 108 -0.26 15.33 -8.18
CA ARG A 108 0.47 14.49 -9.15
C ARG A 108 0.54 13.05 -8.69
N LEU A 109 0.50 12.12 -9.63
CA LEU A 109 0.79 10.71 -9.39
C LEU A 109 1.90 10.24 -10.33
N ILE A 110 2.89 9.57 -9.76
CA ILE A 110 4.02 8.98 -10.46
C ILE A 110 3.99 7.49 -10.16
N CYS A 111 3.79 6.67 -11.17
CA CYS A 111 3.72 5.22 -11.04
C CYS A 111 4.94 4.58 -11.69
N CYS A 112 5.61 3.69 -10.98
CA CYS A 112 6.67 2.85 -11.53
C CYS A 112 6.17 1.41 -11.62
N GLU A 113 6.37 0.79 -12.78
CA GLU A 113 6.13 -0.63 -13.00
C GLU A 113 7.28 -1.18 -13.83
N LEU A 114 7.94 -2.23 -13.35
CA LEU A 114 9.13 -2.79 -13.99
C LEU A 114 8.76 -3.72 -15.15
N HIS A 115 7.67 -4.46 -15.04
CA HIS A 115 7.24 -5.42 -16.05
C HIS A 115 6.70 -4.67 -17.29
N PRO A 116 7.30 -4.84 -18.48
CA PRO A 116 6.96 -4.02 -19.65
C PRO A 116 5.50 -4.12 -20.09
N GLU A 117 4.90 -5.30 -19.99
CA GLU A 117 3.48 -5.51 -20.33
C GLU A 117 2.55 -4.83 -19.32
N ASP A 118 2.90 -4.87 -18.03
CA ASP A 118 2.06 -4.34 -16.97
C ASP A 118 2.13 -2.82 -16.98
N SER A 119 3.31 -2.27 -17.25
CA SER A 119 3.49 -0.85 -17.52
C SER A 119 2.65 -0.37 -18.69
N ARG A 120 2.48 -1.19 -19.74
CA ARG A 120 1.61 -0.85 -20.89
C ARG A 120 0.14 -0.85 -20.51
N LEU A 121 -0.31 -1.85 -19.75
CA LEU A 121 -1.69 -1.91 -19.23
C LEU A 121 -1.97 -0.73 -18.31
N LEU A 122 -1.04 -0.42 -17.40
CA LEU A 122 -1.12 0.72 -16.49
C LEU A 122 -1.20 2.07 -17.24
N ARG A 123 -0.40 2.24 -18.30
CA ARG A 123 -0.49 3.43 -19.18
C ARG A 123 -1.87 3.57 -19.81
N ALA A 124 -2.47 2.45 -20.25
CA ALA A 124 -3.79 2.48 -20.85
C ALA A 124 -4.87 2.88 -19.84
N VAL A 125 -4.75 2.45 -18.57
CA VAL A 125 -5.66 2.87 -17.48
C VAL A 125 -5.65 4.39 -17.27
N PHE A 126 -4.48 5.03 -17.38
CA PHE A 126 -4.32 6.47 -17.16
C PHE A 126 -4.20 7.30 -18.44
N ALA A 127 -4.60 6.74 -19.58
CA ALA A 127 -4.60 7.47 -20.83
C ALA A 127 -5.43 8.77 -20.71
N GLY A 128 -4.86 9.89 -21.15
CA GLY A 128 -5.52 11.20 -21.11
C GLY A 128 -5.51 11.90 -19.74
N GLN A 129 -4.81 11.38 -18.73
CA GLN A 129 -4.69 12.02 -17.41
C GLN A 129 -3.32 12.71 -17.25
N PRO A 130 -3.20 14.03 -17.54
CA PRO A 130 -1.90 14.71 -17.61
C PRO A 130 -1.17 14.81 -16.26
N GLN A 131 -1.92 14.68 -15.16
CA GLN A 131 -1.37 14.68 -13.80
C GLN A 131 -0.75 13.34 -13.38
N ILE A 132 -0.81 12.31 -14.23
CA ILE A 132 -0.33 10.96 -13.95
C ILE A 132 0.79 10.59 -14.92
N ALA A 133 1.95 10.24 -14.37
CA ALA A 133 3.11 9.77 -15.14
C ALA A 133 3.37 8.29 -14.84
N VAL A 134 3.40 7.45 -15.88
CA VAL A 134 3.78 6.04 -15.76
C VAL A 134 5.21 5.85 -16.27
N HIS A 135 6.05 5.18 -15.50
CA HIS A 135 7.44 4.87 -15.84
C HIS A 135 7.67 3.36 -15.86
N ALA A 136 8.20 2.85 -16.98
CA ALA A 136 8.62 1.45 -17.09
C ALA A 136 10.02 1.30 -16.47
N ARG A 137 10.12 1.16 -15.14
CA ARG A 137 11.40 1.16 -14.42
C ARG A 137 11.33 0.47 -13.06
N ASP A 138 12.51 0.17 -12.53
CA ASP A 138 12.68 -0.32 -11.17
C ASP A 138 12.25 0.75 -10.14
N GLY A 139 11.40 0.34 -9.21
CA GLY A 139 10.81 1.21 -8.18
C GLY A 139 11.84 1.75 -7.19
N TYR A 140 12.84 0.96 -6.80
CA TYR A 140 13.89 1.38 -5.87
C TYR A 140 14.83 2.40 -6.53
N ALA A 141 15.19 2.19 -7.80
CA ALA A 141 15.94 3.18 -8.58
C ALA A 141 15.16 4.49 -8.75
N ALA A 142 13.82 4.41 -8.85
CA ALA A 142 12.95 5.57 -8.96
C ALA A 142 13.02 6.48 -7.72
N LEU A 143 13.22 5.93 -6.52
CA LEU A 143 13.33 6.72 -5.27
C LEU A 143 14.46 7.75 -5.36
N ARG A 144 15.61 7.38 -5.95
CA ARG A 144 16.72 8.33 -6.13
C ARG A 144 16.47 9.32 -7.26
N ALA A 145 15.75 8.91 -8.29
CA ALA A 145 15.59 9.67 -9.53
C ALA A 145 14.40 10.64 -9.52
N LEU A 146 13.34 10.33 -8.76
CA LEU A 146 12.06 11.03 -8.80
C LEU A 146 11.73 11.75 -7.48
N LEU A 147 12.57 11.61 -6.45
CA LEU A 147 12.44 12.35 -5.19
C LEU A 147 13.54 13.43 -5.04
N PRO A 148 13.19 14.60 -4.47
CA PRO A 148 11.82 15.01 -4.12
C PRO A 148 10.98 15.31 -5.36
N PRO A 149 9.64 15.25 -5.27
CA PRO A 149 8.77 15.65 -6.38
C PRO A 149 9.04 17.10 -6.80
N ARG A 150 9.16 17.35 -8.11
CA ARG A 150 9.51 18.68 -8.63
C ARG A 150 8.46 19.75 -8.32
N ASP A 151 7.19 19.37 -8.41
CA ASP A 151 6.06 20.30 -8.37
C ASP A 151 5.33 20.32 -7.02
N ALA A 152 5.81 19.55 -6.03
CA ALA A 152 5.17 19.45 -4.72
C ALA A 152 6.18 19.33 -3.58
N LYS A 153 6.00 20.17 -2.55
CA LYS A 153 6.78 20.11 -1.30
C LYS A 153 6.22 19.08 -0.30
N ARG A 154 5.12 18.43 -0.65
CA ARG A 154 4.39 17.45 0.17
C ARG A 154 4.09 16.24 -0.69
N GLY A 155 4.05 15.06 -0.09
CA GLY A 155 3.75 13.87 -0.85
C GLY A 155 3.79 12.60 -0.03
N LEU A 156 3.37 11.53 -0.70
CA LEU A 156 3.39 10.16 -0.22
C LEU A 156 4.25 9.31 -1.16
N VAL A 157 5.13 8.49 -0.60
CA VAL A 157 5.84 7.44 -1.33
C VAL A 157 5.30 6.10 -0.86
N LEU A 158 4.68 5.34 -1.77
CA LEU A 158 4.22 3.98 -1.52
C LEU A 158 5.26 2.97 -2.04
N ILE A 159 5.72 2.09 -1.15
CA ILE A 159 6.66 1.01 -1.43
C ILE A 159 5.96 -0.33 -1.18
N ASP A 160 5.62 -1.03 -2.26
CA ASP A 160 4.84 -2.27 -2.22
C ASP A 160 5.43 -3.35 -3.15
N PRO A 161 6.67 -3.80 -2.91
CA PRO A 161 7.29 -4.81 -3.76
C PRO A 161 6.58 -6.16 -3.63
N PRO A 162 6.76 -7.06 -4.60
CA PRO A 162 6.11 -8.37 -4.58
C PRO A 162 6.74 -9.38 -3.60
N PHE A 163 7.89 -9.07 -2.98
CA PHE A 163 8.67 -9.98 -2.14
C PHE A 163 9.06 -11.30 -2.84
N GLU A 164 9.46 -11.19 -4.11
CA GLU A 164 10.03 -12.31 -4.87
C GLU A 164 11.52 -12.51 -4.59
N GLN A 165 12.24 -11.44 -4.23
CA GLN A 165 13.68 -11.51 -4.01
C GLN A 165 13.98 -11.97 -2.58
N PRO A 166 14.97 -12.86 -2.36
CA PRO A 166 15.34 -13.30 -1.01
C PRO A 166 15.74 -12.15 -0.06
N ASP A 167 16.30 -11.07 -0.61
CA ASP A 167 16.77 -9.89 0.12
C ASP A 167 15.78 -8.71 0.09
N GLU A 168 14.50 -8.94 -0.25
CA GLU A 168 13.53 -7.84 -0.44
C GLU A 168 13.39 -6.94 0.80
N PHE A 169 13.40 -7.51 2.01
CA PHE A 169 13.36 -6.73 3.25
C PHE A 169 14.55 -5.77 3.39
N HIS A 170 15.74 -6.21 3.00
CA HIS A 170 16.94 -5.38 3.02
C HIS A 170 16.85 -4.27 1.96
N ARG A 171 16.41 -4.61 0.74
CA ARG A 171 16.16 -3.64 -0.34
C ARG A 171 15.13 -2.60 0.06
N MET A 172 14.06 -3.03 0.74
CA MET A 172 13.02 -2.15 1.28
C MET A 172 13.57 -1.19 2.32
N ALA A 173 14.32 -1.66 3.32
CA ALA A 173 14.93 -0.80 4.33
C ALA A 173 15.85 0.26 3.69
N ALA A 174 16.72 -0.16 2.76
CA ALA A 174 17.57 0.76 2.01
C ALA A 174 16.78 1.76 1.15
N GLY A 175 15.66 1.30 0.57
CA GLY A 175 14.71 2.13 -0.17
C GLY A 175 14.08 3.21 0.71
N ILE A 176 13.54 2.84 1.88
CA ILE A 176 12.95 3.78 2.84
C ILE A 176 13.99 4.84 3.26
N VAL A 177 15.22 4.42 3.61
CA VAL A 177 16.31 5.35 3.96
C VAL A 177 16.64 6.29 2.80
N THR A 178 16.68 5.78 1.56
CA THR A 178 16.92 6.60 0.37
C THR A 178 15.80 7.61 0.15
N ALA A 179 14.54 7.18 0.28
CA ALA A 179 13.37 8.04 0.14
C ALA A 179 13.38 9.16 1.18
N HIS A 180 13.64 8.83 2.45
CA HIS A 180 13.72 9.80 3.54
C HIS A 180 14.87 10.80 3.33
N ARG A 181 16.07 10.34 2.94
CA ARG A 181 17.19 11.24 2.64
C ARG A 181 16.89 12.22 1.49
N ARG A 182 16.13 11.79 0.49
CA ARG A 182 15.77 12.63 -0.67
C ARG A 182 14.58 13.54 -0.38
N PHE A 183 13.66 13.10 0.46
CA PHE A 183 12.41 13.79 0.75
C PHE A 183 12.05 13.65 2.24
N ALA A 184 12.83 14.31 3.09
CA ALA A 184 12.76 14.16 4.54
C ALA A 184 11.40 14.50 5.17
N THR A 185 10.62 15.39 4.53
CA THR A 185 9.28 15.78 4.97
C THR A 185 8.17 14.97 4.29
N GLY A 186 8.51 14.05 3.40
CA GLY A 186 7.56 13.18 2.73
C GLY A 186 7.04 12.09 3.66
N ILE A 187 5.80 11.68 3.45
CA ILE A 187 5.25 10.49 4.07
C ILE A 187 5.78 9.29 3.28
N ILE A 188 6.34 8.29 3.94
CA ILE A 188 6.75 7.04 3.29
C ILE A 188 5.92 5.92 3.88
N ALA A 189 5.18 5.20 3.05
CA ALA A 189 4.41 4.03 3.43
C ALA A 189 4.98 2.80 2.72
N ALA A 190 5.41 1.80 3.47
CA ALA A 190 6.03 0.58 2.93
C ALA A 190 5.30 -0.66 3.42
N TRP A 191 4.68 -1.40 2.51
CA TRP A 191 3.94 -2.63 2.81
C TRP A 191 4.88 -3.82 2.89
N TYR A 192 4.61 -4.76 3.80
CA TYR A 192 5.38 -6.00 3.93
C TYR A 192 4.53 -7.21 4.36
N PRO A 193 4.84 -8.43 3.90
CA PRO A 193 4.15 -9.64 4.31
C PRO A 193 4.68 -10.16 5.64
N ILE A 194 3.79 -10.74 6.45
CA ILE A 194 4.12 -11.44 7.70
C ILE A 194 3.87 -12.94 7.46
N LYS A 195 4.88 -13.62 6.91
CA LYS A 195 4.90 -15.10 6.84
C LYS A 195 5.51 -15.70 8.12
N HIS A 196 6.61 -15.11 8.58
CA HIS A 196 7.31 -15.47 9.80
C HIS A 196 7.81 -14.19 10.51
N ARG A 197 7.95 -14.22 11.83
CA ARG A 197 8.31 -13.01 12.61
C ARG A 197 9.78 -12.60 12.48
N ALA A 198 10.70 -13.54 12.28
CA ALA A 198 12.14 -13.24 12.30
C ALA A 198 12.59 -12.23 11.21
N PRO A 199 12.22 -12.38 9.90
CA PRO A 199 12.56 -11.40 8.89
C PRO A 199 11.96 -10.01 9.15
N VAL A 200 10.72 -9.97 9.64
CA VAL A 200 10.03 -8.72 9.99
C VAL A 200 10.74 -8.02 11.15
N ARG A 201 11.14 -8.76 12.19
CA ARG A 201 11.88 -8.19 13.33
C ARG A 201 13.20 -7.56 12.86
N ALA A 202 14.00 -8.30 12.09
CA ALA A 202 15.26 -7.79 11.54
C ALA A 202 15.05 -6.54 10.66
N PHE A 203 13.99 -6.52 9.86
CA PHE A 203 13.60 -5.35 9.07
C PHE A 203 13.27 -4.15 9.95
N LEU A 204 12.41 -4.29 10.95
CA LEU A 204 12.03 -3.20 11.85
C LEU A 204 13.21 -2.70 12.70
N ASP A 205 14.09 -3.60 13.16
CA ASP A 205 15.32 -3.25 13.89
C ASP A 205 16.26 -2.41 13.00
N SER A 206 16.42 -2.77 11.72
CA SER A 206 17.22 -1.98 10.78
C SER A 206 16.68 -0.56 10.57
N LEU A 207 15.36 -0.37 10.63
CA LEU A 207 14.75 0.96 10.56
C LEU A 207 14.95 1.74 11.86
N ARG A 208 14.92 1.07 13.01
CA ARG A 208 15.23 1.66 14.32
C ARG A 208 16.66 2.21 14.37
N GLU A 209 17.59 1.50 13.74
CA GLU A 209 19.02 1.85 13.70
C GLU A 209 19.37 2.83 12.56
N SER A 210 18.41 3.19 11.70
CA SER A 210 18.65 4.01 10.51
C SER A 210 18.96 5.49 10.79
N GLY A 211 18.68 5.96 11.99
CA GLY A 211 18.77 7.38 12.40
C GLY A 211 17.61 8.26 11.92
N MET A 212 16.60 7.69 11.24
CA MET A 212 15.34 8.38 10.95
C MET A 212 14.49 8.48 12.23
N ARG A 213 13.52 9.41 12.23
CA ARG A 213 12.57 9.60 13.33
C ARG A 213 11.14 9.39 12.86
N ASP A 214 10.21 9.36 13.81
CA ASP A 214 8.78 9.23 13.59
C ASP A 214 8.41 8.06 12.67
N ILE A 215 8.72 6.85 13.14
CA ILE A 215 8.45 5.62 12.42
C ILE A 215 7.45 4.79 13.20
N VAL A 216 6.37 4.40 12.54
CA VAL A 216 5.35 3.48 13.07
C VAL A 216 5.21 2.25 12.19
N ALA A 217 4.96 1.11 12.80
CA ALA A 217 4.56 -0.12 12.12
C ALA A 217 3.11 -0.42 12.48
N LEU A 218 2.27 -0.58 11.45
CA LEU A 218 0.89 -1.01 11.57
C LEU A 218 0.82 -2.45 11.06
N GLU A 219 0.37 -3.39 11.87
CA GLU A 219 0.31 -4.80 11.52
C GLU A 219 -1.11 -5.36 11.67
N LEU A 220 -1.49 -6.22 10.73
CA LEU A 220 -2.71 -7.01 10.74
C LEU A 220 -2.34 -8.48 10.53
N THR A 221 -2.61 -9.34 11.50
CA THR A 221 -2.47 -10.79 11.36
C THR A 221 -3.83 -11.44 11.38
N LEU A 222 -4.12 -12.30 10.41
CA LEU A 222 -5.38 -13.07 10.39
C LEU A 222 -5.32 -14.30 11.29
N ARG A 223 -4.12 -14.71 11.70
CA ARG A 223 -3.84 -15.88 12.52
C ARG A 223 -2.45 -15.75 13.15
N PRO A 224 -2.16 -16.52 14.22
CA PRO A 224 -0.80 -16.62 14.74
C PRO A 224 0.19 -17.01 13.64
N PRO A 225 1.34 -16.33 13.50
CA PRO A 225 2.30 -16.55 12.42
C PRO A 225 3.19 -17.77 12.67
N LEU A 226 2.55 -18.94 12.75
CA LEU A 226 3.18 -20.22 13.06
C LEU A 226 3.51 -21.04 11.81
N ASP A 227 2.82 -20.81 10.69
CA ASP A 227 3.05 -21.51 9.41
C ASP A 227 3.77 -20.58 8.42
N PRO A 228 5.10 -20.71 8.22
CA PRO A 228 5.85 -19.84 7.33
C PRO A 228 5.55 -20.06 5.83
N SER A 229 4.80 -21.11 5.47
CA SER A 229 4.39 -21.36 4.08
C SER A 229 3.22 -20.48 3.64
N ARG A 230 2.51 -19.85 4.59
CA ARG A 230 1.33 -19.03 4.34
C ARG A 230 1.60 -17.56 4.66
N LEU A 231 0.78 -16.69 4.08
CA LEU A 231 0.69 -15.29 4.49
C LEU A 231 -0.19 -15.21 5.74
N ASN A 232 0.42 -15.10 6.92
CA ASN A 232 -0.30 -15.06 8.20
C ASN A 232 -0.83 -13.65 8.52
N GLY A 233 -0.21 -12.63 7.95
CA GLY A 233 -0.60 -11.24 8.08
C GLY A 233 0.18 -10.35 7.12
N SER A 234 0.01 -9.05 7.27
CA SER A 234 0.81 -8.03 6.60
C SER A 234 0.99 -6.82 7.50
N GLY A 235 1.98 -6.00 7.16
CA GLY A 235 2.24 -4.75 7.83
C GLY A 235 2.41 -3.59 6.86
N LEU A 236 2.29 -2.38 7.39
CA LEU A 236 2.63 -1.13 6.73
C LEU A 236 3.51 -0.33 7.68
N VAL A 237 4.78 -0.13 7.32
CA VAL A 237 5.61 0.90 7.98
C VAL A 237 5.21 2.25 7.43
N VAL A 238 5.03 3.24 8.30
CA VAL A 238 4.85 4.64 7.92
C VAL A 238 5.93 5.48 8.60
N VAL A 239 6.69 6.22 7.79
CA VAL A 239 7.61 7.28 8.24
C VAL A 239 6.92 8.64 8.07
N ASN A 240 7.06 9.51 9.07
CA ASN A 240 6.35 10.78 9.17
C ASN A 240 4.81 10.64 9.06
N PRO A 241 4.15 9.75 9.83
CA PRO A 241 2.70 9.63 9.84
C PRO A 241 2.04 11.00 10.08
N PRO A 242 1.03 11.39 9.28
CA PRO A 242 0.39 12.68 9.45
C PRO A 242 -0.43 12.73 10.74
N PHE A 243 -0.53 13.91 11.36
CA PHE A 243 -1.32 14.10 12.58
C PHE A 243 -2.75 13.56 12.46
N GLY A 244 -3.19 12.76 13.45
CA GLY A 244 -4.50 12.12 13.48
C GLY A 244 -4.64 10.89 12.56
N PHE A 245 -3.56 10.42 11.93
CA PHE A 245 -3.58 9.18 11.15
C PHE A 245 -3.79 7.95 12.03
N LEU A 246 -3.02 7.82 13.12
CA LEU A 246 -3.08 6.65 14.00
C LEU A 246 -4.46 6.49 14.67
N ASP A 247 -5.12 7.61 15.00
CA ASP A 247 -6.46 7.64 15.58
C ASP A 247 -7.51 7.01 14.66
N GLN A 248 -7.29 7.05 13.34
CA GLN A 248 -8.16 6.41 12.35
C GLN A 248 -7.65 5.03 11.93
N ALA A 249 -6.33 4.85 11.87
CA ALA A 249 -5.71 3.63 11.39
C ALA A 249 -5.93 2.44 12.34
N LEU A 250 -5.83 2.64 13.66
CA LEU A 250 -6.04 1.54 14.62
C LEU A 250 -7.48 1.00 14.62
N PRO A 251 -8.54 1.85 14.66
CA PRO A 251 -9.91 1.38 14.46
C PRO A 251 -10.10 0.65 13.13
N ALA A 252 -9.55 1.16 12.03
CA ALA A 252 -9.62 0.51 10.72
C ALA A 252 -8.98 -0.89 10.74
N LEU A 253 -7.80 -1.05 11.35
CA LEU A 253 -7.15 -2.35 11.46
C LEU A 253 -7.95 -3.33 12.32
N ARG A 254 -8.51 -2.87 13.44
CA ARG A 254 -9.37 -3.70 14.29
C ARG A 254 -10.62 -4.17 13.54
N ALA A 255 -11.23 -3.28 12.74
CA ALA A 255 -12.36 -3.65 11.91
C ALA A 255 -11.98 -4.69 10.84
N LEU A 256 -10.80 -4.53 10.22
CA LEU A 256 -10.26 -5.48 9.24
C LEU A 256 -9.83 -6.83 9.86
N ALA A 257 -9.52 -6.89 11.15
CA ALA A 257 -9.19 -8.14 11.84
C ALA A 257 -10.33 -9.16 11.82
N HIS A 258 -11.59 -8.70 11.67
CA HIS A 258 -12.74 -9.58 11.46
C HIS A 258 -12.70 -10.39 10.16
N LEU A 259 -11.81 -10.05 9.22
CA LEU A 259 -11.54 -10.88 8.04
C LEU A 259 -10.83 -12.21 8.39
N SER A 260 -10.34 -12.37 9.62
CA SER A 260 -9.86 -13.66 10.11
C SER A 260 -10.98 -14.70 10.04
N PRO A 261 -10.78 -15.84 9.37
CA PRO A 261 -11.79 -16.90 9.29
C PRO A 261 -12.16 -17.47 10.67
N ASP A 262 -11.18 -17.57 11.57
CA ASP A 262 -11.31 -18.23 12.86
C ASP A 262 -11.52 -17.22 14.01
N GLY A 263 -11.72 -15.94 13.70
CA GLY A 263 -11.87 -14.87 14.70
C GLY A 263 -10.60 -14.58 15.52
N THR A 264 -9.44 -15.07 15.09
CA THR A 264 -8.14 -14.89 15.76
C THR A 264 -7.34 -13.72 15.19
N GLY A 265 -8.01 -12.82 14.48
CA GLY A 265 -7.38 -11.66 13.86
C GLY A 265 -6.87 -10.69 14.92
N GLU A 266 -5.64 -10.22 14.75
CA GLU A 266 -5.02 -9.23 15.64
C GLU A 266 -4.58 -8.01 14.83
N ALA A 267 -4.75 -6.84 15.44
CA ALA A 267 -4.33 -5.55 14.92
C ALA A 267 -3.38 -4.89 15.92
N ALA A 268 -2.23 -4.42 15.44
CA ALA A 268 -1.23 -3.76 16.27
C ALA A 268 -0.70 -2.49 15.60
N VAL A 269 -0.41 -1.49 16.43
CA VAL A 269 0.36 -0.30 16.04
C VAL A 269 1.53 -0.22 17.00
N THR A 270 2.75 -0.21 16.46
CA THR A 270 4.00 -0.16 17.23
C THR A 270 4.80 1.07 16.80
N ARG A 271 5.20 1.90 17.76
CA ARG A 271 6.18 2.96 17.54
C ARG A 271 7.57 2.34 17.44
N ILE A 272 8.19 2.46 16.27
CA ILE A 272 9.53 1.94 16.01
C ILE A 272 10.57 2.96 16.46
N VAL A 273 10.35 4.23 16.09
CA VAL A 273 11.15 5.38 16.54
C VAL A 273 10.22 6.53 16.89
N GLU A 274 10.50 7.21 18.00
CA GLU A 274 9.79 8.41 18.45
C GLU A 274 9.96 9.60 17.49
N GLU A 275 9.13 10.62 17.66
CA GLU A 275 9.11 11.86 16.87
C GLU A 275 10.41 12.70 16.95
#